data_AF-A0A443RWM6-F1
#
_entry.id   AF-A0A443RWM6-F1
#
_cell.length_a   1.000
_cell.length_b   1.000
_cell.length_c   1.000
_cell.angle_alpha   90.00
_cell.angle_beta   90.00
_cell.angle_gamma   90.00
#
_symmetry.space_group_name_H-M   'P 1'
#
loop_
_entity.id
_entity.type
_entity.pdbx_description
1 polymer ?
#
loop_
_entity_poly.entity_id
_entity_poly.type
_entity_poly.pdbx_seq_one_letter_code
_entity_poly.pdbx_strand_id
1 'polypeptide(L)'
;VYTDIKAAKAKLIKCKEDVKKEEVRLAAKYDFEKKLIEVHQYFNKNKDNLLTDDFKKLEKKNSEISKWLEERGDIMSEAEFKRKYLNLEELLSEIKKCLLEGEKSKTAIAVQIEKRFNMITVQLLDITKDSTLPETIQLNIDLLKQFSKEKDKRTLTEYRKMNLMSEEVKCDIKELQLIGKKNFILLTHFSPFQVSARRNDTKHRFLNELKQIKLQSPLLMHNDVITYFQYEQEFQEHVQYVEYFLEHSVNLTVTEMEGRFKILNSDKERFCALLSQEREERLNIMQNVNIYLEKLKKLRFDNRHLLNADGELKIREMVTTTEKWLLNSHQVSTADMKDSLAHLSSNFSQINTPIEN
;
A
#
# COMPACT_ATOMS: atom_id res chain seq x y z
N VAL A 1 39.58 34.29 99.29
CA VAL A 1 40.12 32.99 98.81
C VAL A 1 39.06 31.89 98.77
N TYR A 2 38.52 31.40 99.91
CA TYR A 2 37.57 30.27 99.90
C TYR A 2 36.21 30.60 99.25
N THR A 3 35.72 31.84 99.45
CA THR A 3 34.50 32.38 98.83
C THR A 3 34.63 32.55 97.32
N ASP A 4 35.82 32.98 96.85
CA ASP A 4 36.13 33.18 95.43
C ASP A 4 36.21 31.84 94.66
N ILE A 5 36.76 30.79 95.30
CA ILE A 5 36.84 29.44 94.72
C ILE A 5 35.44 28.83 94.53
N LYS A 6 34.51 29.07 95.46
CA LYS A 6 33.12 28.55 95.37
C LYS A 6 32.34 29.23 94.24
N ALA A 7 32.51 30.55 94.09
CA ALA A 7 31.94 31.31 92.98
C ALA A 7 32.54 30.91 91.61
N ALA A 8 33.86 30.67 91.54
CA ALA A 8 34.52 30.18 90.34
C ALA A 8 34.05 28.78 89.94
N LYS A 9 33.90 27.85 90.91
CA LYS A 9 33.33 26.51 90.67
C LYS A 9 31.90 26.57 90.15
N ALA A 10 31.05 27.42 90.72
CA ALA A 10 29.67 27.60 90.25
C ALA A 10 29.61 28.16 88.81
N LYS A 11 30.47 29.14 88.48
CA LYS A 11 30.61 29.65 87.09
C LYS A 11 31.08 28.56 86.12
N LEU A 12 32.05 27.74 86.51
CA LEU A 12 32.55 26.62 85.70
C LEU A 12 31.49 25.53 85.47
N ILE A 13 30.67 25.21 86.48
CA ILE A 13 29.54 24.27 86.34
C ILE A 13 28.51 24.83 85.36
N LYS A 14 28.14 26.11 85.51
CA LYS A 14 27.21 26.77 84.60
C LYS A 14 27.73 26.81 83.16
N CYS A 15 29.01 27.16 82.94
CA CYS A 15 29.62 27.08 81.61
C CYS A 15 29.58 25.66 81.02
N LYS A 16 29.81 24.61 81.82
CA LYS A 16 29.70 23.23 81.35
C LYS A 16 28.27 22.85 80.96
N GLU A 17 27.28 23.33 81.69
CA GLU A 17 25.87 23.11 81.37
C GLU A 17 25.44 23.88 80.11
N ASP A 18 25.93 25.10 79.94
CA ASP A 18 25.65 25.94 78.77
C ASP A 18 26.29 25.34 77.50
N VAL A 19 27.53 24.82 77.59
CA VAL A 19 28.18 24.09 76.48
C VAL A 19 27.39 22.85 76.09
N LYS A 20 26.95 22.04 77.06
CA LYS A 20 26.13 20.85 76.77
C LYS A 20 24.81 21.20 76.09
N LYS A 21 24.14 22.26 76.53
CA LYS A 21 22.90 22.72 75.88
C LYS A 21 23.14 23.15 74.44
N GLU A 22 24.25 23.83 74.19
CA GLU A 22 24.63 24.25 72.84
C GLU A 22 24.99 23.07 71.94
N GLU A 23 25.71 22.07 72.45
CA GLU A 23 26.01 20.82 71.73
C GLU A 23 24.73 20.09 71.31
N VAL A 24 23.74 19.96 72.20
CA VAL A 24 22.47 19.31 71.90
C VAL A 24 21.64 20.12 70.89
N ARG A 25 21.66 21.46 70.99
CA ARG A 25 21.01 22.36 70.03
C ARG A 25 21.62 22.22 68.63
N LEU A 26 22.95 22.22 68.52
CA LEU A 26 23.67 22.06 67.26
C LEU A 26 23.44 20.67 66.65
N ALA A 27 23.38 19.62 67.46
CA ALA A 27 23.02 18.28 66.99
C ALA A 27 21.59 18.26 66.40
N ALA A 28 20.61 18.85 67.08
CA ALA A 28 19.25 18.96 66.57
C ALA A 28 19.15 19.80 65.27
N LYS A 29 19.93 20.88 65.17
CA LYS A 29 20.06 21.67 63.93
C LYS A 29 20.62 20.83 62.78
N TYR A 30 21.72 20.10 63.03
CA TYR A 30 22.35 19.25 62.03
C TYR A 30 21.41 18.14 61.53
N ASP A 31 20.70 17.47 62.43
CA ASP A 31 19.71 16.44 62.06
C ASP A 31 18.57 17.02 61.21
N PHE A 32 18.10 18.22 61.56
CA PHE A 32 17.10 18.95 60.78
C PHE A 32 17.61 19.31 59.38
N GLU A 33 18.81 19.89 59.25
CA GLU A 33 19.40 20.28 57.96
C GLU A 33 19.62 19.07 57.05
N LYS A 34 20.14 17.97 57.62
CA LYS A 34 20.28 16.71 56.90
C LYS A 34 18.93 16.23 56.38
N LYS A 35 17.88 16.27 57.22
CA LYS A 35 16.54 15.84 56.82
C LYS A 35 15.95 16.76 55.74
N LEU A 36 16.16 18.07 55.85
CA LEU A 36 15.71 19.04 54.86
C LEU A 36 16.30 18.73 53.48
N ILE A 37 17.61 18.45 53.41
CA ILE A 37 18.29 18.05 52.18
C ILE A 37 17.69 16.76 51.60
N GLU A 38 17.44 15.75 52.43
CA GLU A 38 16.78 14.50 51.99
C GLU A 38 15.40 14.76 51.39
N VAL A 39 14.56 15.58 52.05
CA VAL A 39 13.22 15.93 51.56
C VAL A 39 13.32 16.72 50.25
N HIS A 40 14.25 17.67 50.13
CA HIS A 40 14.46 18.45 48.90
C HIS A 40 14.85 17.57 47.72
N GLN A 41 15.81 16.67 47.93
CA GLN A 41 16.26 15.75 46.90
C GLN A 41 15.12 14.82 46.48
N TYR A 42 14.34 14.32 47.45
CA TYR A 42 13.20 13.46 47.18
C TYR A 42 12.09 14.19 46.40
N PHE A 43 11.78 15.43 46.77
CA PHE A 43 10.82 16.27 46.05
C PHE A 43 11.26 16.54 44.61
N ASN A 44 12.50 17.01 44.43
CA ASN A 44 13.04 17.36 43.12
C ASN A 44 13.12 16.16 42.17
N LYS A 45 13.46 14.98 42.68
CA LYS A 45 13.49 13.73 41.90
C LYS A 45 12.10 13.33 41.39
N ASN A 46 11.05 13.70 42.10
CA ASN A 46 9.69 13.24 41.82
C ASN A 46 8.74 14.34 41.33
N LYS A 47 9.22 15.55 41.07
CA LYS A 47 8.40 16.69 40.65
C LYS A 47 7.53 16.40 39.43
N ASP A 48 8.05 15.64 38.46
CA ASP A 48 7.36 15.29 37.21
C ASP A 48 6.29 14.20 37.38
N ASN A 49 6.16 13.66 38.59
CA ASN A 49 5.13 12.68 38.98
C ASN A 49 4.01 13.30 39.83
N LEU A 50 4.11 14.58 40.18
CA LEU A 50 3.10 15.28 40.96
C LEU A 50 2.05 15.94 40.06
N LEU A 51 0.84 16.08 40.60
CA LEU A 51 -0.17 16.95 40.00
C LEU A 51 0.28 18.41 40.09
N THR A 52 -0.20 19.25 39.18
CA THR A 52 0.26 20.64 39.06
C THR A 52 -0.06 21.46 40.32
N ASP A 53 -1.24 21.26 40.90
CA ASP A 53 -1.64 21.98 42.11
C ASP A 53 -0.91 21.46 43.35
N ASP A 54 -0.69 20.14 43.44
CA ASP A 54 0.10 19.53 44.50
C ASP A 54 1.56 19.98 44.46
N PHE A 55 2.17 20.03 43.27
CA PHE A 55 3.51 20.54 43.08
C PHE A 55 3.63 21.97 43.62
N LYS A 56 2.74 22.89 43.20
CA LYS A 56 2.76 24.29 43.66
C LYS A 56 2.60 24.40 45.17
N LYS A 57 1.69 23.60 45.76
CA LYS A 57 1.43 23.59 47.20
C LYS A 57 2.65 23.08 47.98
N LEU A 58 3.26 21.98 47.53
CA LEU A 58 4.43 21.37 48.17
C LEU A 58 5.67 22.25 48.00
N GLU A 59 5.89 22.83 46.82
CA GLU A 59 6.98 23.77 46.54
C GLU A 59 6.91 24.99 47.47
N LYS A 60 5.71 25.56 47.66
CA LYS A 60 5.49 26.65 48.60
C LYS A 60 5.86 26.26 50.04
N LYS A 61 5.35 25.13 50.54
CA LYS A 61 5.66 24.63 51.89
C LYS A 61 7.17 24.38 52.07
N ASN A 62 7.80 23.81 51.04
CA ASN A 62 9.22 23.51 51.05
C ASN A 62 10.09 24.78 51.10
N SER A 63 9.69 25.81 50.34
CA SER A 63 10.31 27.13 50.35
C SER A 63 10.13 27.84 51.71
N GLU A 64 8.94 27.76 52.32
CA GLU A 64 8.67 28.36 53.64
C GLU A 64 9.57 27.76 54.75
N ILE A 65 9.82 26.45 54.71
CA ILE A 65 10.71 25.80 55.68
C ILE A 65 12.17 26.21 55.46
N SER A 66 12.60 26.31 54.20
CA SER A 66 13.95 26.75 53.84
C SER A 66 14.20 28.19 54.29
N LYS A 67 13.25 29.09 53.99
CA LYS A 67 13.29 30.48 54.40
C LYS A 67 13.32 30.63 55.93
N TRP A 68 12.57 29.80 56.65
CA TRP A 68 12.61 29.80 58.12
C TRP A 68 14.00 29.42 58.67
N LEU A 69 14.67 28.43 58.07
CA LEU A 69 16.02 28.03 58.47
C LEU A 69 17.03 29.17 58.24
N GLU A 70 16.94 29.85 57.10
CA GLU A 70 17.79 31.00 56.77
C GLU A 70 17.58 32.19 57.72
N GLU A 71 16.33 32.51 58.04
CA GLU A 71 16.01 33.69 58.86
C GLU A 71 16.25 33.47 60.36
N ARG A 72 16.08 32.24 60.85
CA ARG A 72 16.04 31.99 62.30
C ARG A 72 16.99 30.89 62.79
N GLY A 73 17.57 30.07 61.92
CA GLY A 73 18.28 28.84 62.30
C GLY A 73 19.39 29.01 63.36
N ASP A 74 20.04 30.16 63.43
CA ASP A 74 21.13 30.37 64.39
C ASP A 74 20.65 30.70 65.81
N ILE A 75 19.42 31.17 65.98
CA ILE A 75 18.87 31.64 67.26
C ILE A 75 17.83 30.71 67.89
N MET A 76 17.50 29.59 67.24
CA MET A 76 16.44 28.68 67.69
C MET A 76 16.93 27.66 68.72
N SER A 77 16.02 27.28 69.62
CA SER A 77 16.24 26.25 70.64
C SER A 77 16.14 24.82 70.11
N GLU A 78 16.66 23.86 70.86
CA GLU A 78 16.55 22.42 70.56
C GLU A 78 15.09 21.98 70.35
N ALA A 79 14.18 22.40 71.23
CA ALA A 79 12.77 22.03 71.17
C ALA A 79 12.10 22.51 69.88
N GLU A 80 12.49 23.68 69.38
CA GLU A 80 11.96 24.24 68.14
C GLU A 80 12.51 23.51 66.91
N PHE A 81 13.79 23.13 66.91
CA PHE A 81 14.35 22.27 65.86
C PHE A 81 13.66 20.91 65.81
N LYS A 82 13.43 20.26 66.96
CA LYS A 82 12.69 19.00 67.03
C LYS A 82 11.26 19.15 66.51
N ARG A 83 10.57 20.25 66.83
CA ARG A 83 9.24 20.53 66.30
C ARG A 83 9.25 20.73 64.78
N LYS A 84 10.23 21.46 64.25
CA LYS A 84 10.38 21.68 62.80
C LYS A 84 10.80 20.42 62.05
N TYR A 85 11.54 19.52 62.69
CA TYR A 85 11.83 18.20 62.16
C TYR A 85 10.54 17.40 61.91
N LEU A 86 9.59 17.41 62.85
CA LEU A 86 8.28 16.77 62.66
C LEU A 86 7.53 17.35 61.46
N ASN A 87 7.60 18.67 61.23
CA ASN A 87 7.02 19.28 60.04
C ASN A 87 7.66 18.76 58.72
N LEU A 88 8.95 18.42 58.73
CA LEU A 88 9.60 17.79 57.58
C LEU A 88 9.11 16.35 57.36
N GLU A 89 8.85 15.60 58.43
CA GLU A 89 8.25 14.27 58.33
C GLU A 89 6.82 14.33 57.80
N GLU A 90 6.04 15.31 58.26
CA GLU A 90 4.70 15.59 57.73
C GLU A 90 4.76 15.96 56.24
N LEU A 91 5.69 16.84 55.84
CA LEU A 91 5.89 17.22 54.44
C LEU A 91 6.27 16.00 53.59
N LEU A 92 7.18 15.15 54.06
CA LEU A 92 7.57 13.93 53.36
C LEU A 92 6.40 12.95 53.21
N SER A 93 5.57 12.82 54.23
CA SER A 93 4.34 12.02 54.19
C SER A 93 3.34 12.58 53.17
N GLU A 94 3.17 13.91 53.14
CA GLU A 94 2.31 14.59 52.17
C GLU A 94 2.82 14.42 50.74
N ILE A 95 4.14 14.53 50.49
CA ILE A 95 4.74 14.24 49.18
C ILE A 95 4.41 12.81 48.75
N LYS A 96 4.61 11.82 49.61
CA LYS A 96 4.31 10.41 49.30
C LYS A 96 2.83 10.19 48.97
N LYS A 97 1.93 10.88 49.68
CA LYS A 97 0.49 10.81 49.41
C LYS A 97 0.15 11.42 48.04
N CYS A 98 0.67 12.61 47.73
CA CYS A 98 0.47 13.25 46.43
C CYS A 98 1.06 12.43 45.28
N LEU A 99 2.18 11.72 45.49
CA LEU A 99 2.73 10.79 44.50
C LEU A 99 1.80 9.60 44.24
N LEU A 100 1.16 9.05 45.29
CA LEU A 100 0.16 7.99 45.13
C LEU A 100 -1.06 8.46 44.33
N GLU A 101 -1.48 9.72 44.52
CA GLU A 101 -2.53 10.35 43.71
C GLU A 101 -2.07 10.59 42.26
N GLY A 102 -0.82 11.00 42.06
CA GLY A 102 -0.18 11.09 40.75
C GLY A 102 -0.17 9.76 39.99
N GLU A 103 0.16 8.65 40.66
CA GLU A 103 0.11 7.30 40.08
C GLU A 103 -1.31 6.88 39.69
N LYS A 104 -2.32 7.18 40.53
CA LYS A 104 -3.73 6.97 40.14
C LYS A 104 -4.09 7.76 38.88
N SER A 105 -3.62 9.00 38.77
CA SER A 105 -3.81 9.82 37.58
C SER A 105 -3.09 9.24 36.36
N LYS A 106 -1.88 8.68 36.49
CA LYS A 106 -1.18 7.99 35.39
C LYS A 106 -2.01 6.82 34.88
N THR A 107 -2.50 5.97 35.77
CA THR A 107 -3.33 4.82 35.41
C THR A 107 -4.60 5.26 34.67
N ALA A 108 -5.28 6.31 35.15
CA ALA A 108 -6.46 6.85 34.48
C ALA A 108 -6.14 7.38 33.07
N ILE A 109 -5.04 8.12 32.91
CA ILE A 109 -4.59 8.63 31.60
C ILE A 109 -4.20 7.48 30.67
N ALA A 110 -3.51 6.45 31.17
CA ALA A 110 -3.12 5.28 30.40
C ALA A 110 -4.34 4.58 29.77
N VAL A 111 -5.41 4.40 30.55
CA VAL A 111 -6.69 3.84 30.07
C VAL A 111 -7.30 4.70 28.96
N GLN A 112 -7.24 6.03 29.09
CA GLN A 112 -7.75 6.93 28.05
C GLN A 112 -6.94 6.84 26.74
N ILE A 113 -5.61 6.84 26.85
CA ILE A 113 -4.71 6.69 25.70
C ILE A 113 -4.99 5.36 24.99
N GLU A 114 -5.08 4.26 25.74
CA GLU A 114 -5.34 2.93 25.17
C GLU A 114 -6.69 2.84 24.47
N LYS A 115 -7.75 3.39 25.10
CA LYS A 115 -9.07 3.48 24.48
C LYS A 115 -9.04 4.26 23.17
N ARG A 116 -8.35 5.41 23.13
CA ARG A 116 -8.20 6.22 21.92
C ARG A 116 -7.38 5.49 20.86
N PHE A 117 -6.29 4.84 21.26
CA PHE A 117 -5.42 4.11 20.35
C PHE A 117 -6.16 2.95 19.66
N ASN A 118 -6.98 2.20 20.41
CA ASN A 118 -7.82 1.16 19.84
C ASN A 118 -8.84 1.73 18.84
N MET A 119 -9.46 2.87 19.15
CA MET A 119 -10.39 3.53 18.25
C MET A 119 -9.69 4.03 16.97
N ILE A 120 -8.51 4.66 17.10
CA ILE A 120 -7.67 5.08 15.98
C ILE A 120 -7.31 3.87 15.10
N THR A 121 -6.93 2.74 15.70
CA THR A 121 -6.55 1.52 14.97
C THR A 121 -7.70 0.97 14.13
N VAL A 122 -8.91 0.92 14.67
CA VAL A 122 -10.11 0.51 13.91
C VAL A 122 -10.38 1.48 12.77
N GLN A 123 -10.31 2.79 13.02
CA GLN A 123 -10.56 3.83 12.01
C GLN A 123 -9.51 3.85 10.90
N LEU A 124 -8.26 3.51 11.21
CA LEU A 124 -7.16 3.41 10.26
C LEU A 124 -7.38 2.30 9.24
N LEU A 125 -7.89 1.14 9.67
CA LEU A 125 -8.19 0.01 8.77
C LEU A 125 -9.17 0.37 7.65
N ASP A 126 -10.06 1.34 7.90
CA ASP A 126 -11.00 1.82 6.89
C ASP A 126 -10.35 2.84 5.93
N ILE A 127 -9.41 3.66 6.41
CA ILE A 127 -8.74 4.70 5.60
C ILE A 127 -7.63 4.09 4.71
N THR A 128 -6.87 3.13 5.24
CA THR A 128 -5.71 2.54 4.56
C THR A 128 -6.08 1.51 3.50
N LYS A 129 -7.36 1.15 3.36
CA LYS A 129 -7.84 0.34 2.24
C LYS A 129 -7.72 1.08 0.90
N ASP A 130 -7.93 2.40 0.94
CA ASP A 130 -8.11 3.22 -0.26
C ASP A 130 -7.05 4.33 -0.41
N SER A 131 -6.17 4.54 0.58
CA SER A 131 -5.16 5.62 0.56
C SER A 131 -3.96 5.40 1.49
N THR A 132 -2.84 6.07 1.22
CA THR A 132 -1.68 6.13 2.12
C THR A 132 -1.82 7.28 3.12
N LEU A 133 -1.35 7.06 4.36
CA LEU A 133 -1.38 8.07 5.41
C LEU A 133 -0.26 9.10 5.25
N PRO A 134 -0.49 10.36 5.64
CA PRO A 134 0.58 11.35 5.79
C PRO A 134 1.66 10.86 6.77
N GLU A 135 2.94 11.11 6.44
CA GLU A 135 4.09 10.71 7.26
C GLU A 135 4.02 11.19 8.70
N THR A 136 3.53 12.41 8.94
CA THR A 136 3.40 13.00 10.28
C THR A 136 2.42 12.21 11.16
N ILE A 137 1.29 11.77 10.60
CA ILE A 137 0.28 10.98 11.31
C ILE A 137 0.83 9.58 11.57
N GLN A 138 1.52 8.99 10.59
CA GLN A 138 2.15 7.68 10.72
C GLN A 138 3.18 7.66 11.86
N LEU A 139 4.06 8.68 11.91
CA LEU A 139 5.05 8.83 12.98
C LEU A 139 4.38 8.91 14.36
N ASN A 140 3.32 9.71 14.51
CA ASN A 140 2.61 9.86 15.78
C ASN A 140 1.91 8.56 16.22
N ILE A 141 1.36 7.78 15.27
CA ILE A 141 0.80 6.46 15.56
C ILE A 141 1.87 5.50 16.06
N ASP A 142 3.06 5.50 15.45
CA ASP A 142 4.15 4.62 15.84
C ASP A 142 4.72 5.01 17.21
N LEU A 143 4.77 6.31 17.53
CA LEU A 143 5.09 6.79 18.88
C LEU A 143 4.06 6.33 19.92
N LEU A 144 2.76 6.34 19.61
CA LEU A 144 1.70 5.82 20.50
C LEU A 144 1.85 4.30 20.72
N LYS A 145 2.15 3.53 19.66
CA LYS A 145 2.43 2.09 19.75
C LYS A 145 3.65 1.78 20.61
N GLN A 146 4.69 2.60 20.49
CA GLN A 146 5.91 2.40 21.26
C GLN A 146 5.67 2.77 22.73
N PHE A 147 4.91 3.84 22.99
CA PHE A 147 4.52 4.24 24.34
C PHE A 147 3.75 3.14 25.08
N SER A 148 2.86 2.41 24.41
CA SER A 148 2.11 1.32 25.04
C SER A 148 2.97 0.14 25.49
N LYS A 149 4.23 0.02 25.02
CA LYS A 149 5.15 -1.05 25.39
C LYS A 149 6.01 -0.74 26.63
N GLU A 150 6.11 0.52 27.03
CA GLU A 150 7.01 0.99 28.11
C GLU A 150 6.27 1.70 29.25
N LYS A 151 5.10 1.19 29.64
CA LYS A 151 4.16 1.88 30.56
C LYS A 151 4.76 2.19 31.95
N ASP A 152 5.66 1.36 32.47
CA ASP A 152 6.07 1.41 33.90
C ASP A 152 7.26 2.34 34.20
N LYS A 153 7.91 2.91 33.18
CA LYS A 153 9.12 3.74 33.38
C LYS A 153 8.90 5.25 33.18
N ARG A 154 7.65 5.66 32.94
CA ARG A 154 7.32 7.01 32.47
C ARG A 154 6.78 7.90 33.59
N THR A 155 7.13 9.18 33.50
CA THR A 155 6.67 10.25 34.40
C THR A 155 5.25 10.68 34.08
N LEU A 156 4.57 11.35 35.03
CA LEU A 156 3.18 11.80 34.81
C LEU A 156 3.14 12.87 33.71
N THR A 157 4.16 13.73 33.63
CA THR A 157 4.33 14.70 32.55
C THR A 157 4.37 14.03 31.17
N GLU A 158 5.11 12.92 31.01
CA GLU A 158 5.15 12.16 29.76
C GLU A 158 3.77 11.55 29.40
N TYR A 159 3.06 11.00 30.39
CA TYR A 159 1.68 10.52 30.20
C TYR A 159 0.75 11.63 29.71
N ARG A 160 0.83 12.83 30.30
CA ARG A 160 0.01 13.98 29.88
C ARG A 160 0.33 14.44 28.45
N LYS A 161 1.61 14.50 28.09
CA LYS A 161 2.04 14.85 26.73
C LYS A 161 1.51 13.83 25.72
N MET A 162 1.63 12.54 26.03
CA MET A 162 1.11 11.48 25.17
C MET A 162 -0.42 11.49 25.07
N ASN A 163 -1.11 11.87 26.14
CA ASN A 163 -2.56 12.03 26.15
C ASN A 163 -3.02 13.11 25.17
N LEU A 164 -2.34 14.27 25.17
CA LEU A 164 -2.62 15.36 24.22
C LEU A 164 -2.38 14.90 22.78
N MET A 165 -1.22 14.31 22.51
CA MET A 165 -0.88 13.79 21.18
C MET A 165 -1.89 12.73 20.70
N SER A 166 -2.37 11.87 21.60
CA SER A 166 -3.42 10.88 21.26
C SER A 166 -4.76 11.50 20.89
N GLU A 167 -5.09 12.69 21.42
CA GLU A 167 -6.29 13.43 21.04
C GLU A 167 -6.09 14.16 19.71
N GLU A 168 -4.91 14.73 19.48
CA GLU A 168 -4.54 15.34 18.18
C GLU A 168 -4.64 14.33 17.04
N VAL A 169 -4.00 13.15 17.17
CA VAL A 169 -4.07 12.09 16.16
C VAL A 169 -5.51 11.64 15.91
N LYS A 170 -6.34 11.53 16.96
CA LYS A 170 -7.76 11.19 16.81
C LYS A 170 -8.51 12.26 16.01
N CYS A 171 -8.21 13.54 16.21
CA CYS A 171 -8.81 14.63 15.45
C CYS A 171 -8.37 14.58 13.98
N ASP A 172 -7.07 14.39 13.72
CA ASP A 172 -6.52 14.28 12.37
C ASP A 172 -7.14 13.11 11.59
N ILE A 173 -7.28 11.95 12.25
CA ILE A 173 -7.93 10.76 11.66
C ILE A 173 -9.41 11.04 11.36
N LYS A 174 -10.13 11.73 12.24
CA LYS A 174 -11.53 12.14 11.96
C LYS A 174 -11.61 13.13 10.80
N GLU A 175 -10.68 14.05 10.69
CA GLU A 175 -10.62 15.00 9.57
C GLU A 175 -10.33 14.28 8.26
N LEU A 176 -9.39 13.34 8.24
CA LEU A 176 -9.14 12.47 7.08
C LEU A 176 -10.38 11.67 6.70
N GLN A 177 -11.12 11.14 7.67
CA GLN A 177 -12.40 10.47 7.41
C GLN A 177 -13.45 11.44 6.86
N LEU A 178 -13.48 12.69 7.31
CA LEU A 178 -14.40 13.71 6.81
C LEU A 178 -14.02 14.18 5.40
N ILE A 179 -12.73 14.29 5.09
CA ILE A 179 -12.23 14.57 3.74
C ILE A 179 -12.54 13.39 2.82
N GLY A 180 -12.25 12.17 3.26
CA GLY A 180 -12.64 10.94 2.57
C GLY A 180 -14.14 10.86 2.35
N LYS A 181 -14.97 11.21 3.34
CA LYS A 181 -16.44 11.27 3.24
C LYS A 181 -16.94 12.44 2.39
N LYS A 182 -16.30 13.61 2.40
CA LYS A 182 -16.65 14.73 1.52
C LYS A 182 -16.28 14.41 0.08
N ASN A 183 -15.14 13.77 -0.15
CA ASN A 183 -14.79 13.21 -1.44
C ASN A 183 -15.77 12.10 -1.84
N PHE A 184 -16.18 11.23 -0.91
CA PHE A 184 -17.21 10.22 -1.15
C PHE A 184 -18.57 10.86 -1.46
N ILE A 185 -19.01 11.91 -0.75
CA ILE A 185 -20.27 12.64 -1.00
C ILE A 185 -20.20 13.41 -2.32
N LEU A 186 -19.08 14.05 -2.65
CA LEU A 186 -18.84 14.61 -3.99
C LEU A 186 -18.88 13.50 -5.05
N LEU A 187 -18.27 12.35 -4.80
CA LEU A 187 -18.26 11.15 -5.63
C LEU A 187 -19.54 10.29 -5.56
N THR A 188 -20.56 10.64 -4.75
CA THR A 188 -21.82 9.85 -4.65
C THR A 188 -23.06 10.71 -4.88
N HIS A 189 -23.00 12.03 -4.68
CA HIS A 189 -24.10 12.95 -4.98
C HIS A 189 -23.90 13.75 -6.28
N PHE A 190 -22.67 13.93 -6.78
CA PHE A 190 -22.44 14.46 -8.16
C PHE A 190 -22.12 13.36 -9.20
N SER A 191 -21.88 12.13 -8.75
CA SER A 191 -21.42 10.99 -9.57
C SER A 191 -22.48 10.19 -10.34
N PRO A 192 -23.79 10.14 -10.01
CA PRO A 192 -24.75 9.44 -10.87
C PRO A 192 -24.78 10.01 -12.30
N PHE A 193 -24.58 11.32 -12.43
CA PHE A 193 -24.51 11.99 -13.72
C PHE A 193 -23.17 11.75 -14.44
N GLN A 194 -22.04 11.71 -13.72
CA GLN A 194 -20.72 11.45 -14.33
C GLN A 194 -20.50 9.97 -14.67
N VAL A 195 -20.99 9.04 -13.86
CA VAL A 195 -20.96 7.59 -14.13
C VAL A 195 -21.91 7.25 -15.27
N SER A 196 -23.11 7.84 -15.31
CA SER A 196 -24.00 7.66 -16.46
C SER A 196 -23.45 8.32 -17.73
N ALA A 197 -22.84 9.50 -17.63
CA ALA A 197 -22.20 10.15 -18.77
C ALA A 197 -21.04 9.30 -19.31
N ARG A 198 -20.11 8.88 -18.45
CA ARG A 198 -18.98 8.02 -18.85
C ARG A 198 -19.44 6.68 -19.43
N ARG A 199 -20.46 6.05 -18.84
CA ARG A 199 -21.07 4.82 -19.39
C ARG A 199 -21.67 5.06 -20.77
N ASN A 200 -22.39 6.16 -20.95
CA ASN A 200 -22.99 6.51 -22.24
C ASN A 200 -21.90 6.86 -23.28
N ASP A 201 -20.86 7.59 -22.89
CA ASP A 201 -19.73 7.93 -23.76
C ASP A 201 -18.98 6.67 -24.20
N THR A 202 -18.68 5.74 -23.29
CA THR A 202 -18.07 4.45 -23.62
C THR A 202 -18.96 3.62 -24.54
N LYS A 203 -20.26 3.52 -24.25
CA LYS A 203 -21.23 2.83 -25.11
C LYS A 203 -21.28 3.45 -26.51
N HIS A 204 -21.36 4.77 -26.61
CA HIS A 204 -21.37 5.48 -27.90
C HIS A 204 -20.08 5.30 -28.69
N ARG A 205 -18.93 5.37 -28.03
CA ARG A 205 -17.64 5.13 -28.66
C ARG A 205 -17.57 3.73 -29.26
N PHE A 206 -17.89 2.70 -28.47
CA PHE A 206 -17.85 1.32 -28.96
C PHE A 206 -18.87 1.04 -30.06
N LEU A 207 -20.10 1.57 -29.96
CA LEU A 207 -21.08 1.45 -31.04
C LEU A 207 -20.59 2.09 -32.35
N ASN A 208 -19.89 3.22 -32.26
CA ASN A 208 -19.28 3.84 -33.44
C ASN A 208 -18.14 2.99 -34.02
N GLU A 209 -17.29 2.41 -33.17
CA GLU A 209 -16.23 1.50 -33.62
C GLU A 209 -16.80 0.24 -34.29
N LEU A 210 -17.86 -0.37 -33.75
CA LEU A 210 -18.52 -1.53 -34.38
C LEU A 210 -19.11 -1.16 -35.74
N LYS A 211 -19.71 0.03 -35.88
CA LYS A 211 -20.17 0.52 -37.19
C LYS A 211 -19.04 0.61 -38.20
N GLN A 212 -17.86 1.09 -37.79
CA GLN A 212 -16.69 1.13 -38.68
C GLN A 212 -16.23 -0.28 -39.07
N ILE A 213 -16.19 -1.21 -38.11
CA ILE A 213 -15.80 -2.62 -38.36
C ILE A 213 -16.76 -3.30 -39.34
N LYS A 214 -18.07 -3.05 -39.25
CA LYS A 214 -19.07 -3.58 -40.20
C LYS A 214 -18.94 -2.97 -41.60
N LEU A 215 -18.62 -1.68 -41.69
CA LEU A 215 -18.42 -0.99 -42.96
C LEU A 215 -17.13 -1.43 -43.66
N GLN A 216 -16.08 -1.64 -42.88
CA GLN A 216 -14.77 -2.04 -43.36
C GLN A 216 -14.20 -3.14 -42.47
N SER A 217 -14.39 -4.38 -42.89
CA SER A 217 -13.88 -5.53 -42.14
C SER A 217 -12.36 -5.46 -42.03
N PRO A 218 -11.81 -5.69 -40.82
CA PRO A 218 -10.36 -5.80 -40.63
C PRO A 218 -9.77 -7.02 -41.33
N LEU A 219 -10.58 -8.03 -41.69
CA LEU A 219 -10.11 -9.24 -42.35
C LEU A 219 -10.06 -9.10 -43.88
N LEU A 220 -10.61 -8.01 -44.44
CA LEU A 220 -10.79 -7.83 -45.88
C LEU A 220 -9.50 -7.95 -46.71
N MET A 221 -8.34 -7.66 -46.11
CA MET A 221 -7.03 -7.78 -46.76
C MET A 221 -6.62 -9.23 -47.11
N HIS A 222 -7.41 -10.21 -46.66
CA HIS A 222 -7.21 -11.65 -46.86
C HIS A 222 -8.32 -12.29 -47.71
N ASN A 223 -9.11 -11.50 -48.44
CA ASN A 223 -10.22 -12.00 -49.28
C ASN A 223 -9.78 -12.94 -50.42
N ASP A 224 -8.48 -13.05 -50.66
CA ASP A 224 -7.86 -13.97 -51.61
C ASP A 224 -7.68 -15.41 -51.05
N VAL A 225 -7.97 -15.61 -49.77
CA VAL A 225 -7.92 -16.92 -49.10
C VAL A 225 -9.33 -17.50 -49.00
N ILE A 226 -9.52 -18.79 -49.30
CA ILE A 226 -10.87 -19.39 -49.36
C ILE A 226 -11.58 -19.44 -47.99
N THR A 227 -10.83 -19.66 -46.91
CA THR A 227 -11.35 -19.69 -45.53
C THR A 227 -11.72 -18.31 -45.00
N TYR A 228 -11.38 -17.23 -45.73
CA TYR A 228 -11.78 -15.87 -45.42
C TYR A 228 -13.26 -15.77 -45.12
N PHE A 229 -14.12 -16.32 -45.99
CA PHE A 229 -15.57 -16.20 -45.84
C PHE A 229 -16.07 -16.83 -44.55
N GLN A 230 -15.45 -17.92 -44.09
CA GLN A 230 -15.81 -18.57 -42.84
C GLN A 230 -15.45 -17.70 -41.63
N TYR A 231 -14.20 -17.21 -41.56
CA TYR A 231 -13.77 -16.38 -40.44
C TYR A 231 -14.41 -14.99 -40.46
N GLU A 232 -14.68 -14.43 -41.64
CA GLU A 232 -15.44 -13.20 -41.81
C GLU A 232 -16.86 -13.37 -41.27
N GLN A 233 -17.54 -14.47 -41.62
CA GLN A 233 -18.88 -14.73 -41.10
C GLN A 233 -18.87 -14.84 -39.57
N GLU A 234 -17.97 -15.66 -39.00
CA GLU A 234 -17.85 -15.83 -37.55
C GLU A 234 -17.55 -14.50 -36.84
N PHE A 235 -16.65 -13.70 -37.42
CA PHE A 235 -16.29 -12.40 -36.88
C PHE A 235 -17.46 -11.41 -36.94
N GLN A 236 -18.18 -11.34 -38.06
CA GLN A 236 -19.34 -10.44 -38.21
C GLN A 236 -20.52 -10.85 -37.31
N GLU A 237 -20.74 -12.15 -37.09
CA GLU A 237 -21.72 -12.64 -36.12
C GLU A 237 -21.36 -12.18 -34.70
N HIS A 238 -20.08 -12.23 -34.33
CA HIS A 238 -19.63 -11.73 -33.03
C HIS A 238 -19.76 -10.20 -32.93
N VAL A 239 -19.44 -9.44 -33.99
CA VAL A 239 -19.65 -7.99 -34.06
C VAL A 239 -21.12 -7.63 -33.82
N GLN A 240 -22.05 -8.33 -34.50
CA GLN A 240 -23.49 -8.14 -34.35
C GLN A 240 -23.96 -8.47 -32.94
N TYR A 241 -23.44 -9.55 -32.34
CA TYR A 241 -23.77 -9.92 -30.96
C TYR A 241 -23.34 -8.84 -29.97
N VAL A 242 -22.11 -8.31 -30.09
CA VAL A 242 -21.61 -7.24 -29.22
C VAL A 242 -22.42 -5.96 -29.42
N GLU A 243 -22.77 -5.61 -30.66
CA GLU A 243 -23.62 -4.45 -30.95
C GLU A 243 -25.00 -4.59 -30.32
N TYR A 244 -25.68 -5.72 -30.55
CA TYR A 244 -26.99 -6.00 -29.98
C TYR A 244 -26.96 -5.92 -28.44
N PHE A 245 -25.93 -6.51 -27.83
CA PHE A 245 -25.69 -6.45 -26.39
C PHE A 245 -25.54 -5.00 -25.90
N LEU A 246 -24.72 -4.19 -26.58
CA LEU A 246 -24.52 -2.79 -26.23
C LEU A 246 -25.80 -1.97 -26.38
N GLU A 247 -26.58 -2.18 -27.45
CA GLU A 247 -27.80 -1.43 -27.73
C GLU A 247 -28.92 -1.73 -26.73
N HIS A 248 -29.16 -3.02 -26.43
CA HIS A 248 -30.37 -3.48 -25.75
C HIS A 248 -30.20 -3.78 -24.26
N SER A 249 -28.96 -3.89 -23.75
CA SER A 249 -28.74 -4.15 -22.33
C SER A 249 -28.90 -2.88 -21.50
N VAL A 250 -29.70 -2.98 -20.43
CA VAL A 250 -29.93 -1.89 -19.47
C VAL A 250 -28.88 -1.97 -18.36
N ASN A 251 -28.28 -0.84 -17.98
CA ASN A 251 -27.31 -0.73 -16.88
C ASN A 251 -25.96 -1.44 -17.06
N LEU A 252 -25.43 -1.54 -18.28
CA LEU A 252 -24.08 -2.05 -18.53
C LEU A 252 -23.00 -1.27 -17.77
N THR A 253 -22.07 -1.98 -17.13
CA THR A 253 -20.86 -1.37 -16.56
C THR A 253 -19.81 -1.13 -17.63
N VAL A 254 -18.91 -0.17 -17.41
CA VAL A 254 -17.78 0.11 -18.32
C VAL A 254 -16.91 -1.14 -18.50
N THR A 255 -16.64 -1.87 -17.42
CA THR A 255 -15.83 -3.08 -17.43
C THR A 255 -16.43 -4.20 -18.27
N GLU A 256 -17.76 -4.40 -18.22
CA GLU A 256 -18.44 -5.38 -19.07
C GLU A 256 -18.32 -5.02 -20.56
N MET A 257 -18.50 -3.75 -20.90
CA MET A 257 -18.38 -3.26 -22.27
C MET A 257 -16.95 -3.42 -22.80
N GLU A 258 -15.95 -3.01 -22.01
CA GLU A 258 -14.53 -3.17 -22.35
C GLU A 258 -14.12 -4.64 -22.46
N GLY A 259 -14.63 -5.50 -21.59
CA GLY A 259 -14.39 -6.95 -21.63
C GLY A 259 -14.88 -7.57 -22.93
N ARG A 260 -16.10 -7.23 -23.39
CA ARG A 260 -16.64 -7.71 -24.67
C ARG A 260 -15.81 -7.22 -25.86
N PHE A 261 -15.44 -5.93 -25.85
CA PHE A 261 -14.63 -5.35 -26.92
C PHE A 261 -13.22 -5.95 -26.98
N LYS A 262 -12.66 -6.33 -25.83
CA LYS A 262 -11.38 -7.03 -25.75
C LYS A 262 -11.45 -8.41 -26.40
N ILE A 263 -12.50 -9.18 -26.14
CA ILE A 263 -12.69 -10.51 -26.76
C ILE A 263 -12.81 -10.34 -28.28
N LEU A 264 -13.61 -9.38 -28.75
CA LEU A 264 -13.74 -9.09 -30.18
C LEU A 264 -12.38 -8.75 -30.84
N ASN A 265 -11.56 -7.92 -30.17
CA ASN A 265 -10.21 -7.62 -30.66
C ASN A 265 -9.29 -8.83 -30.67
N SER A 266 -9.39 -9.72 -29.67
CA SER A 266 -8.64 -10.97 -29.65
C SER A 266 -9.05 -11.91 -30.80
N ASP A 267 -10.35 -11.99 -31.12
CA ASP A 267 -10.82 -12.78 -32.26
C ASP A 267 -10.31 -12.21 -33.59
N LYS A 268 -10.35 -10.89 -33.74
CA LYS A 268 -9.75 -10.18 -34.90
C LYS A 268 -8.28 -10.57 -35.07
N GLU A 269 -7.47 -10.43 -34.02
CA GLU A 269 -6.04 -10.75 -34.06
C GLU A 269 -5.80 -12.22 -34.39
N ARG A 270 -6.57 -13.13 -33.78
CA ARG A 270 -6.51 -14.57 -34.03
C ARG A 270 -6.81 -14.89 -35.49
N PHE A 271 -7.91 -14.37 -36.04
CA PHE A 271 -8.30 -14.63 -37.43
C PHE A 271 -7.33 -14.03 -38.43
N CYS A 272 -6.82 -12.81 -38.20
CA CYS A 272 -5.77 -12.23 -39.03
C CYS A 272 -4.51 -13.11 -39.06
N ALA A 273 -4.10 -13.65 -37.91
CA ALA A 273 -2.93 -14.52 -37.83
C ALA A 273 -3.14 -15.82 -38.62
N LEU A 274 -4.30 -16.48 -38.44
CA LEU A 274 -4.65 -17.71 -39.16
C LEU A 274 -4.71 -17.48 -40.68
N LEU A 275 -5.36 -16.40 -41.12
CA LEU A 275 -5.46 -16.04 -42.54
C LEU A 275 -4.10 -15.66 -43.14
N SER A 276 -3.24 -14.98 -42.38
CA SER A 276 -1.89 -14.66 -42.81
C SER A 276 -1.05 -15.91 -43.01
N GLN A 277 -1.13 -16.85 -42.07
CA GLN A 277 -0.43 -18.14 -42.15
C GLN A 277 -0.93 -18.94 -43.36
N GLU A 278 -2.23 -19.02 -43.57
CA GLU A 278 -2.78 -19.74 -44.72
C GLU A 278 -2.38 -19.09 -46.05
N ARG A 279 -2.39 -17.76 -46.13
CA ARG A 279 -1.93 -17.02 -47.31
C ARG A 279 -0.48 -17.34 -47.65
N GLU A 280 0.40 -17.34 -46.65
CA GLU A 280 1.81 -17.67 -46.82
C GLU A 280 1.99 -19.12 -47.32
N GLU A 281 1.26 -20.06 -46.72
CA GLU A 281 1.28 -21.46 -47.14
C GLU A 281 0.83 -21.63 -48.60
N ARG A 282 -0.26 -20.95 -49.00
CA ARG A 282 -0.76 -20.96 -50.38
C ARG A 282 0.26 -20.38 -51.36
N LEU A 283 0.92 -19.27 -51.00
CA LEU A 283 1.98 -18.67 -51.81
C LEU A 283 3.15 -19.66 -52.02
N ASN A 284 3.58 -20.35 -50.97
CA ASN A 284 4.63 -21.37 -51.07
C ASN A 284 4.20 -22.53 -51.99
N ILE A 285 2.97 -23.01 -51.90
CA ILE A 285 2.45 -24.05 -52.79
C ILE A 285 2.47 -23.58 -54.25
N MET A 286 1.96 -22.37 -54.51
CA MET A 286 1.92 -21.79 -55.86
C MET A 286 3.33 -21.62 -56.46
N GLN A 287 4.30 -21.18 -55.65
CA GLN A 287 5.70 -21.11 -56.07
C GLN A 287 6.24 -22.49 -56.46
N ASN A 288 5.99 -23.51 -55.65
CA ASN A 288 6.43 -24.88 -55.95
C ASN A 288 5.75 -25.46 -57.20
N VAL A 289 4.44 -25.25 -57.38
CA VAL A 289 3.73 -25.68 -58.60
C VAL A 289 4.33 -25.02 -59.83
N ASN A 290 4.63 -23.72 -59.79
CA ASN A 290 5.29 -23.01 -60.88
C ASN A 290 6.70 -23.58 -61.17
N ILE A 291 7.47 -23.90 -60.13
CA ILE A 291 8.79 -24.56 -60.30
C ILE A 291 8.65 -25.90 -61.04
N TYR A 292 7.70 -26.75 -60.65
CA TYR A 292 7.46 -28.03 -61.32
C TYR A 292 6.95 -27.85 -62.75
N LEU A 293 6.08 -26.87 -62.98
CA LEU A 293 5.57 -26.55 -64.31
C LEU A 293 6.71 -26.15 -65.27
N GLU A 294 7.62 -25.28 -64.82
CA GLU A 294 8.79 -24.89 -65.60
C GLU A 294 9.75 -26.06 -65.84
N LYS A 295 9.96 -26.93 -64.84
CA LYS A 295 10.74 -28.17 -65.00
C LYS A 295 10.11 -29.10 -66.06
N LEU A 296 8.78 -29.27 -66.07
CA LEU A 296 8.07 -30.07 -67.07
C LEU A 296 8.17 -29.49 -68.47
N LYS A 297 8.00 -28.17 -68.61
CA LYS A 297 8.16 -27.46 -69.89
C LYS A 297 9.58 -27.62 -70.45
N LYS A 298 10.59 -27.46 -69.58
CA LYS A 298 11.99 -27.65 -69.93
C LYS A 298 12.29 -29.10 -70.31
N LEU A 299 11.81 -30.08 -69.54
CA LEU A 299 11.97 -31.50 -69.84
C LEU A 299 11.41 -31.85 -71.23
N ARG A 300 10.23 -31.32 -71.57
CA ARG A 300 9.60 -31.48 -72.89
C ARG A 300 10.43 -30.87 -74.02
N PHE A 301 11.03 -29.70 -73.79
CA PHE A 301 11.83 -29.00 -74.79
C PHE A 301 13.19 -29.67 -75.01
N ASP A 302 13.93 -29.94 -73.93
CA ASP A 302 15.29 -30.47 -73.97
C ASP A 302 15.34 -31.93 -74.43
N ASN A 303 14.33 -32.75 -74.09
CA ASN A 303 14.31 -34.20 -74.38
C ASN A 303 13.31 -34.60 -75.47
N ARG A 304 12.82 -33.65 -76.28
CA ARG A 304 11.81 -33.92 -77.31
C ARG A 304 12.18 -35.06 -78.26
N HIS A 305 13.47 -35.24 -78.52
CA HIS A 305 14.01 -36.29 -79.39
C HIS A 305 14.20 -37.65 -78.71
N LEU A 306 14.12 -37.70 -77.38
CA LEU A 306 14.32 -38.90 -76.54
C LEU A 306 13.01 -39.44 -75.94
N LEU A 307 11.93 -38.64 -75.98
CA LEU A 307 10.61 -39.03 -75.52
C LEU A 307 9.91 -39.89 -76.57
N ASN A 308 9.32 -41.01 -76.16
CA ASN A 308 8.35 -41.73 -77.00
C ASN A 308 7.02 -40.93 -77.08
N ALA A 309 6.17 -41.28 -78.05
CA ALA A 309 4.92 -40.56 -78.30
C ALA A 309 4.01 -40.50 -77.04
N ASP A 310 4.02 -41.55 -76.22
CA ASP A 310 3.26 -41.66 -74.97
C ASP A 310 3.79 -40.72 -73.88
N GLY A 311 5.13 -40.66 -73.70
CA GLY A 311 5.79 -39.77 -72.75
C GLY A 311 5.63 -38.29 -73.11
N GLU A 312 5.71 -37.94 -74.40
CA GLU A 312 5.44 -36.56 -74.85
C GLU A 312 3.98 -36.16 -74.58
N LEU A 313 3.03 -37.07 -74.86
CA LEU A 313 1.62 -36.84 -74.61
C LEU A 313 1.35 -36.64 -73.11
N LYS A 314 1.90 -37.51 -72.26
CA LYS A 314 1.75 -37.44 -70.79
C LYS A 314 2.28 -36.12 -70.21
N ILE A 315 3.47 -35.66 -70.64
CA ILE A 315 4.02 -34.37 -70.20
C ILE A 315 3.13 -33.20 -70.66
N ARG A 316 2.61 -33.25 -71.90
CA ARG A 316 1.72 -32.21 -72.44
C ARG A 316 0.41 -32.12 -71.67
N GLU A 317 -0.20 -33.26 -71.34
CA GLU A 317 -1.42 -33.33 -70.53
C GLU A 317 -1.18 -32.78 -69.12
N MET A 318 -0.04 -33.12 -68.50
CA MET A 318 0.32 -32.60 -67.17
C MET A 318 0.53 -31.09 -67.15
N VAL A 319 1.22 -30.53 -68.15
CA VAL A 319 1.41 -29.07 -68.29
C VAL A 319 0.05 -28.39 -68.44
N THR A 320 -0.78 -28.88 -69.36
CA THR A 320 -2.10 -28.30 -69.65
C THR A 320 -3.03 -28.36 -68.43
N THR A 321 -3.03 -29.49 -67.71
CA THR A 321 -3.83 -29.69 -66.50
C THR A 321 -3.37 -28.77 -65.37
N THR A 322 -2.05 -28.65 -65.17
CA THR A 322 -1.47 -27.76 -64.15
C THR A 322 -1.74 -26.29 -64.45
N GLU A 323 -1.60 -25.85 -65.71
CA GLU A 323 -1.93 -24.47 -66.12
C GLU A 323 -3.41 -24.16 -65.92
N LYS A 324 -4.30 -25.08 -66.29
CA LYS A 324 -5.74 -24.95 -66.06
C LYS A 324 -6.08 -24.90 -64.57
N TRP A 325 -5.37 -25.68 -63.75
CA TRP A 325 -5.53 -25.67 -62.29
C TRP A 325 -5.06 -24.35 -61.68
N LEU A 326 -3.90 -23.82 -62.09
CA LEU A 326 -3.35 -22.55 -61.61
C LEU A 326 -4.34 -21.39 -61.85
N LEU A 327 -5.01 -21.36 -63.00
CA LEU A 327 -6.04 -20.36 -63.33
C LEU A 327 -7.24 -20.40 -62.36
N ASN A 328 -7.53 -21.56 -61.79
CA ASN A 328 -8.66 -21.78 -60.87
C ASN A 328 -8.26 -21.93 -59.40
N SER A 329 -6.97 -21.77 -59.08
CA SER A 329 -6.40 -22.05 -57.75
C SER A 329 -7.01 -21.20 -56.61
N HIS A 330 -7.56 -20.04 -56.92
CA HIS A 330 -8.29 -19.17 -55.99
C HIS A 330 -9.60 -19.79 -55.46
N GLN A 331 -10.13 -20.83 -56.12
CA GLN A 331 -11.38 -21.51 -55.73
C GLN A 331 -11.12 -22.83 -54.99
N VAL A 332 -9.86 -23.17 -54.73
CA VAL A 332 -9.44 -24.48 -54.23
C VAL A 332 -8.94 -24.35 -52.78
N SER A 333 -9.28 -25.33 -51.94
CA SER A 333 -8.83 -25.36 -50.55
C SER A 333 -7.32 -25.56 -50.45
N THR A 334 -6.71 -25.04 -49.38
CA THR A 334 -5.27 -25.18 -49.16
C THR A 334 -4.84 -26.65 -49.02
N ALA A 335 -5.73 -27.51 -48.50
CA ALA A 335 -5.52 -28.96 -48.47
C ALA A 335 -5.47 -29.57 -49.88
N ASP A 336 -6.46 -29.27 -50.72
CA ASP A 336 -6.49 -29.77 -52.11
C ASP A 336 -5.31 -29.22 -52.94
N MET A 337 -4.82 -28.02 -52.63
CA MET A 337 -3.60 -27.48 -53.24
C MET A 337 -2.35 -28.29 -52.88
N LYS A 338 -2.24 -28.74 -51.62
CA LYS A 338 -1.14 -29.63 -51.19
C LYS A 338 -1.21 -30.97 -51.90
N ASP A 339 -2.40 -31.56 -52.00
CA ASP A 339 -2.60 -32.83 -52.69
C ASP A 339 -2.25 -32.72 -54.18
N SER A 340 -2.68 -31.63 -54.83
CA SER A 340 -2.35 -31.33 -56.22
C SER A 340 -0.84 -31.19 -56.44
N LEU A 341 -0.14 -30.50 -55.54
CA LEU A 341 1.32 -30.38 -55.57
C LEU A 341 2.01 -31.74 -55.35
N ALA A 342 1.52 -32.55 -54.42
CA ALA A 342 2.04 -33.89 -54.16
C ALA A 342 1.88 -34.81 -55.38
N HIS A 343 0.72 -34.79 -56.02
CA HIS A 343 0.47 -35.50 -57.27
C HIS A 343 1.38 -35.02 -58.41
N LEU A 344 1.53 -33.70 -58.58
CA LEU A 344 2.42 -33.13 -59.58
C LEU A 344 3.88 -33.55 -59.36
N SER A 345 4.36 -33.49 -58.11
CA SER A 345 5.71 -33.93 -57.73
C SER A 345 5.92 -35.43 -57.96
N SER A 346 4.95 -36.26 -57.58
CA SER A 346 5.02 -37.72 -57.78
C SER A 346 5.08 -38.08 -59.26
N ASN A 347 4.18 -37.50 -60.07
CA ASN A 347 4.14 -37.72 -61.51
C ASN A 347 5.41 -37.19 -62.19
N PHE A 348 5.93 -36.04 -61.76
CA PHE A 348 7.21 -35.53 -62.26
C PHE A 348 8.35 -36.50 -61.97
N SER A 349 8.45 -37.03 -60.75
CA SER A 349 9.50 -37.99 -60.38
C SER A 349 9.43 -39.29 -61.20
N GLN A 350 8.23 -39.80 -61.48
CA GLN A 350 8.06 -40.99 -62.33
C GLN A 350 8.55 -40.76 -63.77
N ILE A 351 8.38 -39.56 -64.30
CA ILE A 351 8.82 -39.21 -65.66
C ILE A 351 10.32 -38.86 -65.69
N ASN A 352 10.83 -38.29 -64.61
CA ASN A 352 12.23 -37.88 -64.45
C ASN A 352 13.11 -39.00 -63.87
N THR A 353 12.59 -40.23 -63.74
CA THR A 353 13.42 -41.39 -63.41
C THR A 353 14.28 -41.71 -64.64
N PRO A 354 15.62 -41.86 -64.51
CA PRO A 354 16.45 -42.24 -65.64
C PRO A 354 15.88 -43.52 -66.26
N ILE A 355 15.67 -43.53 -67.58
CA ILE A 355 15.48 -44.78 -68.30
C ILE A 355 16.83 -45.50 -68.16
N GLU A 356 16.93 -46.43 -67.21
CA GLU A 356 18.03 -47.40 -67.20
C GLU A 356 17.90 -48.19 -68.51
N ASN A 357 18.89 -48.00 -69.39
CA ASN A 357 19.04 -48.72 -70.65
C ASN A 357 19.19 -50.23 -70.41
#